data_AF-A0A2S7NP36-F1
#
_entry.id   AF-A0A2S7NP36-F1
#
_cell.length_a   1.000
_cell.length_b   1.000
_cell.length_c   1.000
_cell.angle_alpha   90.00
_cell.angle_beta   90.00
_cell.angle_gamma   90.00
#
_symmetry.space_group_name_H-M   'P 1'
#
loop_
_entity.id
_entity.type
_entity.pdbx_description
1 polymer ?
#
loop_
_entity_poly.entity_id
_entity_poly.type
_entity_poly.pdbx_seq_one_letter_code
_entity_poly.pdbx_strand_id
1 'polypeptide(L)'
;MRPLSIPLLFLPLLPQTLAWGTLGHQTIAYLASNFVSPSTETFFQTLLNNKTDAYLAGVATWADSYRYTEEGKYSAVLHFIDAEDDVPRYKGRERKERDLGRVGLVRNRRMKFDFC
;
A
#
# COMPACT_ATOMS: atom_id res chain seq x y z
N MET A 1 6.29 40.47 -20.86
CA MET A 1 5.39 40.02 -19.79
C MET A 1 5.32 38.50 -19.84
N ARG A 2 5.83 37.79 -18.82
CA ARG A 2 5.79 36.31 -18.79
C ARG A 2 4.36 35.89 -18.41
N PRO A 3 3.68 35.01 -19.17
CA PRO A 3 2.36 34.55 -18.78
C PRO A 3 2.50 33.79 -17.47
N LEU A 4 1.82 34.29 -16.42
CA LEU A 4 1.73 33.60 -15.14
C LEU A 4 1.11 32.23 -15.42
N SER A 5 1.91 31.18 -15.28
CA SER A 5 1.46 29.82 -15.57
C SER A 5 0.39 29.45 -14.54
N ILE A 6 -0.85 29.29 -15.00
CA ILE A 6 -2.03 28.92 -14.20
C ILE A 6 -2.07 27.43 -13.74
N PRO A 7 -1.26 26.45 -14.20
CA PRO A 7 -1.54 25.04 -13.90
C PRO A 7 -1.36 24.66 -12.42
N LEU A 8 -0.63 25.45 -11.62
CA LEU A 8 -0.47 25.19 -10.18
C LEU A 8 -1.77 25.43 -9.37
N LEU A 9 -2.65 26.33 -9.81
CA LEU A 9 -3.88 26.69 -9.10
C LEU A 9 -4.94 25.57 -9.11
N PHE A 10 -4.85 24.64 -10.05
CA PHE A 10 -5.81 23.53 -10.21
C PHE A 10 -5.35 22.21 -9.58
N LEU A 11 -4.13 22.15 -9.03
CA LEU A 11 -3.59 20.97 -8.36
C LEU A 11 -4.45 20.43 -7.19
N PRO A 12 -5.12 21.25 -6.36
CA PRO A 12 -5.95 20.73 -5.26
C PRO A 12 -7.30 20.17 -5.71
N LEU A 13 -7.70 20.35 -6.98
CA LEU A 13 -8.93 19.74 -7.52
C LEU A 13 -8.72 18.28 -7.94
N LEU A 14 -7.48 17.78 -7.89
CA LEU A 14 -7.21 16.38 -8.18
C LEU A 14 -7.71 15.49 -7.04
N PRO A 15 -8.37 14.36 -7.33
CA PRO A 15 -8.77 13.40 -6.31
C PRO A 15 -7.54 12.92 -5.53
N GLN A 16 -7.54 13.17 -4.23
CA GLN A 16 -6.48 12.73 -3.33
C GLN A 16 -6.79 11.31 -2.85
N THR A 17 -5.83 10.41 -3.00
CA THR A 17 -5.88 9.08 -2.38
C THR A 17 -5.06 9.11 -1.09
N LEU A 18 -5.69 8.79 0.04
CA LEU A 18 -4.95 8.57 1.28
C LEU A 18 -4.39 7.14 1.27
N ALA A 19 -3.08 7.03 1.37
CA ALA A 19 -2.36 5.78 1.50
C ALA A 19 -1.63 5.76 2.84
N TRP A 20 -1.51 4.59 3.46
CA TRP A 20 -0.66 4.45 4.63
C TRP A 20 0.80 4.69 4.27
N GLY A 21 1.44 5.55 5.04
CA GLY A 21 2.90 5.65 5.11
C GLY A 21 3.45 4.81 6.27
N THR A 22 4.70 5.08 6.66
CA THR A 22 5.39 4.35 7.73
C THR A 22 4.57 4.19 9.00
N LEU A 23 3.97 5.29 9.49
CA LEU A 23 3.16 5.27 10.70
C LEU A 23 1.97 4.30 10.60
N GLY A 24 1.30 4.28 9.45
CA GLY A 24 0.14 3.41 9.22
C GLY A 24 0.51 1.94 9.26
N HIS A 25 1.52 1.55 8.49
CA HIS A 25 2.03 0.18 8.47
C HIS A 25 2.49 -0.28 9.86
N GLN A 26 3.23 0.55 10.59
CA GLN A 26 3.67 0.21 11.95
C GLN A 26 2.50 0.11 12.93
N THR A 27 1.50 1.00 12.82
CA THR A 27 0.30 0.96 13.67
C THR A 27 -0.45 -0.36 13.50
N ILE A 28 -0.67 -0.78 12.25
CA ILE A 28 -1.33 -2.07 11.95
C ILE A 28 -0.50 -3.24 12.50
N ALA A 29 0.82 -3.21 12.32
CA ALA A 29 1.69 -4.27 12.82
C ALA A 29 1.72 -4.37 14.36
N TYR A 30 1.73 -3.25 15.06
CA TYR A 30 1.59 -3.24 16.53
C TYR A 30 0.21 -3.75 16.95
N LEU A 31 -0.86 -3.34 16.26
CA LEU A 31 -2.20 -3.84 16.53
C LEU A 31 -2.24 -5.37 16.36
N ALA A 32 -1.78 -5.89 15.24
CA ALA A 32 -1.73 -7.33 14.98
C ALA A 32 -0.94 -8.10 16.06
N SER A 33 0.19 -7.55 16.50
CA SER A 33 1.02 -8.16 17.56
C SER A 33 0.27 -8.36 18.88
N ASN A 34 -0.78 -7.58 19.15
CA ASN A 34 -1.61 -7.73 20.36
C ASN A 34 -2.73 -8.79 20.22
N PHE A 35 -3.03 -9.27 19.01
CA PHE A 35 -4.16 -10.17 18.75
C PHE A 35 -3.76 -11.56 18.24
N VAL A 36 -2.50 -11.77 17.88
CA VAL A 36 -2.02 -13.11 17.48
C VAL A 36 -1.93 -14.06 18.67
N SER A 37 -2.05 -15.37 18.40
CA SER A 37 -1.83 -16.38 19.44
C SER A 37 -0.35 -16.43 19.85
N PRO A 38 -0.03 -16.95 21.06
CA PRO A 38 1.36 -17.10 21.51
C PRO A 38 2.24 -17.97 20.58
N SER A 39 1.63 -18.97 19.94
CA SER A 39 2.32 -19.81 18.94
C SER A 39 2.69 -19.03 17.68
N THR A 40 1.82 -18.14 17.21
CA THR A 40 2.05 -17.29 16.04
C THR A 40 3.11 -16.22 16.34
N GLU A 41 3.06 -15.62 17.53
CA GLU A 41 4.10 -14.70 17.99
C GLU A 41 5.47 -15.40 18.00
N THR A 42 5.56 -16.57 18.65
CA THR A 42 6.81 -17.35 18.71
C THR A 42 7.33 -17.69 17.31
N PHE A 43 6.43 -18.08 16.41
CA PHE A 43 6.77 -18.39 15.03
C PHE A 43 7.39 -17.17 14.32
N PHE A 44 6.74 -16.01 14.36
CA PHE A 44 7.25 -14.81 13.68
C PHE A 44 8.51 -14.26 14.33
N GLN A 45 8.61 -14.26 15.67
CA GLN A 45 9.84 -13.84 16.36
C GLN A 45 11.03 -14.73 15.99
N THR A 46 10.79 -16.03 15.83
CA THR A 46 11.82 -16.98 15.36
C THR A 46 12.18 -16.72 13.91
N LEU A 47 11.19 -16.59 13.02
CA LEU A 47 11.40 -16.36 11.59
C LEU A 47 12.16 -15.06 11.31
N LEU A 48 11.79 -13.99 12.01
CA LEU A 48 12.37 -12.66 11.86
C LEU A 48 13.64 -12.48 12.71
N ASN A 49 14.01 -13.49 13.50
CA ASN A 49 15.10 -13.43 14.48
C ASN A 49 15.02 -12.15 15.35
N ASN A 50 13.82 -11.82 15.80
CA ASN A 50 13.53 -10.61 16.56
C ASN A 50 12.52 -10.94 17.66
N LYS A 51 12.95 -10.87 18.93
CA LYS A 51 12.13 -11.17 20.11
C LYS A 51 11.62 -9.91 20.84
N THR A 52 11.72 -8.74 20.21
CA THR A 52 11.20 -7.50 20.78
C THR A 52 9.70 -7.38 20.54
N ASP A 53 9.02 -6.54 21.32
CA ASP A 53 7.60 -6.22 21.12
C ASP A 53 7.31 -5.59 19.75
N ALA A 54 8.35 -5.11 19.06
CA ALA A 54 8.28 -4.53 17.73
C ALA A 54 8.59 -5.55 16.61
N TYR A 55 8.52 -6.86 16.86
CA TYR A 55 8.94 -7.88 15.88
C TYR A 55 8.23 -7.75 14.52
N LEU A 56 6.92 -7.48 14.47
CA LEU A 56 6.21 -7.16 13.22
C LEU A 56 6.41 -5.70 12.80
N ALA A 57 6.36 -4.76 13.75
CA ALA A 57 6.45 -3.33 13.44
C ALA A 57 7.79 -2.92 12.81
N GLY A 58 8.88 -3.60 13.18
CA GLY A 58 10.22 -3.38 12.65
C GLY A 58 10.38 -3.77 11.18
N VAL A 59 9.50 -4.64 10.65
CA VAL A 59 9.52 -5.07 9.24
C VAL A 59 8.33 -4.55 8.42
N ALA A 60 7.39 -3.84 9.06
CA ALA A 60 6.12 -3.42 8.45
C ALA A 60 6.28 -2.53 7.21
N THR A 61 7.41 -1.82 7.06
CA THR A 61 7.70 -0.95 5.91
C THR A 61 8.72 -1.51 4.94
N TRP A 62 9.20 -2.73 5.17
CA TRP A 62 10.24 -3.34 4.34
C TRP A 62 9.83 -3.41 2.86
N ALA A 63 8.60 -3.84 2.58
CA ALA A 63 8.11 -3.96 1.19
C ALA A 63 8.05 -2.60 0.46
N ASP A 64 7.63 -1.54 1.16
CA ASP A 64 7.59 -0.18 0.60
C ASP A 64 9.00 0.35 0.28
N SER A 65 10.04 -0.13 0.97
CA SER A 65 11.43 0.18 0.67
C SER A 65 11.98 -0.71 -0.45
N TYR A 66 11.72 -2.02 -0.39
CA TYR A 66 12.22 -3.03 -1.32
C TYR A 66 11.78 -2.78 -2.76
N ARG A 67 10.55 -2.29 -2.98
CA ARG A 67 10.05 -2.02 -4.34
C ARG A 67 10.87 -1.00 -5.15
N TYR A 68 11.76 -0.24 -4.49
CA TYR A 68 12.64 0.73 -5.12
C TYR A 68 14.03 0.18 -5.44
N THR A 69 14.37 -1.05 -5.06
CA THR A 69 15.60 -1.72 -5.49
C THR A 69 15.44 -2.32 -6.88
N GLU A 70 16.54 -2.60 -7.56
CA GLU A 70 16.50 -3.23 -8.88
C GLU A 70 15.83 -4.61 -8.85
N GLU A 71 16.11 -5.40 -7.81
CA GLU A 71 15.55 -6.74 -7.60
C GLU A 71 14.07 -6.68 -7.17
N GLY A 72 13.66 -5.63 -6.48
CA GLY A 72 12.31 -5.47 -5.94
C GLY A 72 11.34 -4.73 -6.84
N LYS A 73 11.78 -4.13 -7.95
CA LYS A 73 10.93 -3.37 -8.88
C LYS A 73 9.64 -4.09 -9.28
N TYR A 74 9.69 -5.41 -9.45
CA TYR A 74 8.51 -6.21 -9.81
C TYR A 74 7.41 -6.17 -8.73
N SER A 75 7.77 -5.95 -7.47
CA SER A 75 6.81 -5.95 -6.35
C SER A 75 6.02 -4.65 -6.25
N ALA A 76 6.42 -3.58 -6.94
CA ALA A 76 5.78 -2.27 -6.83
C ALA A 76 4.28 -2.31 -7.13
N VAL A 77 3.87 -3.12 -8.12
CA VAL A 77 2.46 -3.27 -8.53
C VAL A 77 1.63 -4.09 -7.54
N LEU A 78 2.26 -4.79 -6.59
CA LEU A 78 1.57 -5.61 -5.60
C LEU A 78 0.94 -4.78 -4.46
N HIS A 79 1.32 -3.50 -4.34
CA HIS A 79 0.84 -2.62 -3.27
C HIS A 79 -0.55 -2.04 -3.55
N PHE A 80 -1.10 -2.23 -4.75
CA PHE A 80 -2.38 -1.63 -5.12
C PHE A 80 -3.09 -2.47 -6.17
N ILE A 81 -4.41 -2.31 -6.22
CA ILE A 81 -5.23 -2.73 -7.33
C ILE A 81 -5.84 -1.46 -7.93
N ASP A 82 -5.67 -1.30 -9.24
CA ASP A 82 -6.29 -0.23 -10.00
C ASP A 82 -7.70 -0.68 -10.39
N ALA A 83 -8.68 -0.38 -9.53
CA ALA A 83 -10.06 -0.77 -9.75
C ALA A 83 -10.63 -0.06 -10.99
N GLU A 84 -11.11 -0.85 -11.96
CA GLU A 84 -11.75 -0.34 -13.17
C GLU A 84 -13.26 -0.17 -12.95
N ASP A 85 -13.64 0.78 -12.10
CA ASP A 85 -15.02 1.13 -11.80
C ASP A 85 -15.38 2.61 -12.08
N ASP A 86 -16.69 2.89 -12.11
CA ASP A 86 -17.26 4.21 -12.36
C ASP A 86 -17.78 4.84 -11.05
N VAL A 87 -16.85 5.33 -10.24
CA VAL A 87 -17.13 6.13 -9.03
C VAL A 87 -17.52 7.56 -9.43
N PRO A 88 -18.67 8.12 -8.99
CA PRO A 88 -19.42 7.75 -7.78
C PRO A 88 -20.70 6.93 -8.01
N ARG A 89 -21.04 6.61 -9.27
CA ARG A 89 -22.33 5.99 -9.63
C ARG A 89 -22.39 4.52 -9.28
N TYR A 90 -21.25 3.84 -9.24
CA TYR A 90 -21.15 2.41 -8.98
C TYR A 90 -19.92 2.13 -8.11
N LYS A 91 -20.15 1.74 -6.85
CA LYS A 91 -19.11 1.11 -6.02
C LYS A 91 -19.03 -0.35 -6.44
N GLY A 92 -18.27 -0.62 -7.49
CA GLY A 92 -18.17 -1.95 -8.05
C GLY A 92 -17.49 -2.87 -7.05
N ARG A 93 -18.07 -4.05 -6.81
CA ARG A 93 -17.32 -5.14 -6.19
C ARG A 93 -16.09 -5.38 -7.06
N GLU A 94 -14.92 -5.38 -6.43
CA GLU A 94 -13.67 -5.68 -7.10
C GLU A 94 -13.82 -6.99 -7.86
N ARG A 95 -13.60 -6.92 -9.17
CA ARG A 95 -13.68 -8.09 -10.03
C ARG A 95 -12.25 -8.43 -10.36
N LYS A 96 -11.66 -9.31 -9.54
CA LYS A 96 -10.26 -9.76 -9.59
C LYS A 96 -9.72 -9.99 -11.02
N GLU A 97 -10.53 -10.58 -11.90
CA GLU A 97 -10.15 -10.85 -13.30
C GLU A 97 -9.99 -9.61 -14.18
N ARG A 98 -10.74 -8.53 -13.89
CA ARG A 98 -10.72 -7.26 -14.62
C ARG A 98 -9.66 -6.33 -14.01
N ASP A 99 -9.67 -6.19 -12.69
CA ASP A 99 -8.93 -5.14 -11.98
C ASP A 99 -7.44 -5.50 -11.74
N LEU A 100 -7.05 -6.77 -11.91
CA LEU A 100 -5.63 -7.16 -11.85
C LEU A 100 -4.85 -6.81 -13.12
N GLY A 101 -5.52 -6.49 -14.23
CA GLY A 101 -4.90 -6.16 -15.52
C GLY A 101 -3.87 -7.18 -16.03
N ARG A 102 -3.35 -6.99 -17.24
CA ARG A 102 -2.01 -7.51 -17.56
C ARG A 102 -1.03 -6.49 -16.99
N VAL A 103 -0.29 -6.90 -15.96
CA VAL A 103 0.82 -6.19 -15.33
C VAL A 103 1.35 -5.02 -16.19
N GLY A 104 1.04 -3.77 -15.83
CA GLY A 104 1.80 -2.61 -16.36
C GLY A 104 1.07 -1.36 -16.84
N LEU A 105 -0.26 -1.23 -16.76
CA LEU A 105 -0.94 0.03 -17.12
C LEU A 105 -1.40 0.79 -15.88
N VAL A 106 -0.56 1.69 -15.40
CA VAL A 106 -0.94 2.68 -14.38
C VAL A 106 -1.96 3.63 -15.00
N ARG A 107 -3.22 3.54 -14.58
CA ARG A 107 -4.25 4.53 -14.89
C ARG A 107 -4.91 4.99 -13.59
N ASN A 108 -5.26 6.27 -13.55
CA ASN A 108 -5.74 6.98 -12.37
C ASN A 108 -6.88 6.22 -11.66
N ARG A 109 -6.53 5.51 -10.57
CA ARG A 109 -7.17 5.50 -9.23
C ARG A 109 -6.75 4.21 -8.50
N ARG A 110 -5.64 4.30 -7.75
CA ARG A 110 -5.07 3.21 -6.95
C ARG A 110 -5.84 3.00 -5.65
N MET A 111 -6.40 1.81 -5.43
CA MET A 111 -6.76 1.34 -4.09
C MET A 111 -5.50 0.66 -3.52
N LYS A 112 -4.86 1.25 -2.50
CA LYS A 112 -3.69 0.63 -1.86
C LYS A 112 -4.19 -0.57 -1.06
N PHE A 113 -3.75 -1.77 -1.47
CA PHE A 113 -4.04 -3.00 -0.76
C PHE A 113 -2.94 -3.20 0.27
N ASP A 114 -3.33 -3.12 1.54
CA ASP A 114 -2.49 -3.60 2.63
C ASP A 114 -2.60 -5.12 2.65
N PHE A 115 -1.69 -5.81 1.97
CA PHE A 115 -1.38 -7.18 2.37
C PHE A 115 -0.65 -7.11 3.70
N CYS A 116 -1.44 -7.14 4.78
CA CYS A 116 -1.10 -7.89 5.98
C CYS A 116 -1.81 -9.23 5.92
#